data_AF-A0A7L8GBR5-F1
#
_entry.id   AF-A0A7L8GBR5-F1
#
_cell.length_a   1.000
_cell.length_b   1.000
_cell.length_c   1.000
_cell.angle_alpha   90.00
_cell.angle_beta   90.00
_cell.angle_gamma   90.00
#
_symmetry.space_group_name_H-M   'P 1'
#
loop_
_entity.id
_entity.type
_entity.pdbx_description
1 polymer ?
#
loop_
_entity_poly.entity_id
_entity_poly.type
_entity_poly.pdbx_seq_one_letter_code
_entity_poly.pdbx_strand_id
1 'polypeptide(L)' 'TIADVIRTCLGPRAMLKMLMDPMGGIVMTNDGNAILREITVQHPAAKSLIEVARTQDEEVGDGTTSVIIL' A
#
# COMPACT_ATOMS: atom_id res chain seq x y z
N THR A 1 9.21 6.89 5.20
CA THR A 1 8.08 6.41 6.02
C THR A 1 7.22 5.46 5.19
N ILE A 2 6.16 4.86 5.75
CA ILE A 2 5.21 4.01 5.00
C ILE A 2 4.63 4.75 3.78
N ALA A 3 4.27 6.04 3.94
CA ALA A 3 3.78 6.87 2.85
C ALA A 3 4.75 6.97 1.66
N ASP A 4 6.06 7.05 1.92
CA ASP A 4 7.06 7.17 0.86
C ASP A 4 7.18 5.91 -0.01
N VAL A 5 6.85 4.73 0.55
CA VAL A 5 6.88 3.46 -0.17
C VAL A 5 5.88 3.46 -1.33
N ILE A 6 4.68 3.98 -1.07
CA ILE A 6 3.55 3.96 -2.02
C ILE A 6 3.32 5.29 -2.73
N ARG A 7 4.05 6.36 -2.37
CA ARG A 7 3.89 7.70 -2.98
C ARG A 7 3.99 7.68 -4.50
N THR A 8 4.88 6.86 -5.05
CA THR A 8 5.08 6.74 -6.50
C THR A 8 3.99 5.94 -7.21
N CYS A 9 3.08 5.32 -6.47
CA CYS A 9 1.96 4.56 -7.01
C CYS A 9 0.71 5.44 -7.24
N LEU A 10 0.76 6.72 -6.84
CA LEU A 10 -0.37 7.64 -6.96
C LEU A 10 -0.40 8.36 -8.31
N GLY A 11 -1.58 8.37 -8.94
CA GLY A 11 -1.90 9.21 -10.10
C GLY A 11 -1.63 8.57 -11.46
N PRO A 12 -1.85 9.30 -12.56
CA PRO A 12 -1.80 8.77 -13.93
C PRO A 12 -0.40 8.38 -14.40
N ARG A 13 0.65 8.74 -13.65
CA ARG A 13 2.05 8.32 -13.89
C ARG A 13 2.55 7.41 -12.77
N ALA A 14 1.65 6.60 -12.20
CA ALA A 14 1.99 5.61 -11.19
C ALA A 14 3.04 4.62 -11.69
N MET A 15 3.97 4.25 -10.81
CA MET A 15 4.94 3.20 -11.04
C MET A 15 4.51 1.92 -10.34
N LEU A 16 4.68 0.79 -11.03
CA LEU A 16 4.51 -0.53 -10.42
C LEU A 16 5.61 -0.80 -9.40
N LYS A 17 5.27 -1.53 -8.34
CA LYS A 17 6.22 -2.11 -7.39
C LYS A 17 6.35 -3.59 -7.67
N MET A 18 7.58 -4.08 -7.64
CA MET A 18 7.87 -5.51 -7.57
C MET A 18 7.91 -5.90 -6.09
N LEU A 19 7.04 -6.80 -5.69
CA LEU A 19 6.98 -7.36 -4.34
C LEU A 19 7.35 -8.84 -4.42
N MET A 20 8.08 -9.30 -3.41
CA MET A 20 8.35 -10.71 -3.21
C MET A 20 7.46 -11.17 -2.06
N ASP A 21 6.60 -12.14 -2.32
CA ASP A 21 5.78 -12.74 -1.28
C ASP A 21 6.64 -13.64 -0.37
N PRO A 22 6.15 -14.04 0.82
CA PRO A 22 6.89 -14.91 1.73
C PRO A 22 7.18 -16.31 1.18
N MET A 23 6.49 -16.75 0.13
CA MET A 23 6.66 -18.03 -0.56
C MET A 23 7.64 -17.94 -1.74
N GLY A 24 8.22 -16.76 -1.99
CA GLY A 24 9.16 -16.51 -3.09
C GLY A 24 8.50 -16.18 -4.44
N GLY A 25 7.18 -16.01 -4.48
CA GLY A 25 6.47 -15.51 -5.66
C GLY A 25 6.71 -14.02 -5.88
N ILE A 26 6.57 -13.59 -7.14
CA ILE A 26 6.73 -12.19 -7.54
C ILE A 26 5.37 -11.62 -7.90
N VAL A 27 4.99 -10.55 -7.21
CA VAL A 27 3.77 -9.77 -7.49
C VAL A 27 4.18 -8.40 -8.00
N MET A 28 3.60 -7.97 -9.12
CA MET A 28 3.79 -6.62 -9.64
C MET A 28 2.48 -5.86 -9.59
N THR A 29 2.42 -4.78 -8.81
CA THR A 29 1.19 -4.00 -8.63
C THR A 29 1.50 -2.53 -8.29
N ASN A 30 0.56 -1.65 -8.63
CA ASN A 30 0.53 -0.25 -8.21
C ASN A 30 -0.62 0.03 -7.22
N ASP A 31 -1.36 -0.98 -6.80
CA ASP A 31 -2.36 -0.83 -5.74
C ASP A 31 -1.67 -0.66 -4.39
N GLY A 32 -1.81 0.53 -3.79
CA GLY A 32 -1.28 0.85 -2.47
C GLY A 32 -1.76 -0.11 -1.39
N ASN A 33 -3.03 -0.52 -1.38
CA ASN A 33 -3.57 -1.44 -0.37
C ASN A 33 -2.92 -2.83 -0.48
N ALA A 34 -2.81 -3.38 -1.70
CA ALA A 34 -2.09 -4.63 -1.94
C ALA A 34 -0.62 -4.54 -1.50
N ILE A 35 0.09 -3.47 -1.86
CA ILE A 35 1.49 -3.27 -1.44
C ILE A 35 1.60 -3.23 0.08
N LEU A 36 0.71 -2.51 0.74
CA LEU A 36 0.72 -2.33 2.19
C LEU A 36 0.43 -3.63 2.97
N ARG A 37 -0.31 -4.57 2.38
CA ARG A 37 -0.58 -5.89 2.98
C ARG A 37 0.62 -6.84 2.90
N GLU A 38 1.46 -6.70 1.87
CA GLU A 38 2.64 -7.56 1.67
C GLU A 38 3.88 -7.10 2.46
N ILE A 39 3.97 -5.81 2.80
CA ILE A 39 5.13 -5.30 3.54
C ILE A 39 5.08 -5.64 5.03
N THR A 40 6.22 -6.02 5.60
CA THR A 40 6.34 -6.20 7.05
C THR A 40 6.69 -4.89 7.73
N VAL A 41 5.80 -4.38 8.58
CA VAL A 41 6.04 -3.15 9.38
C VAL A 41 6.16 -3.47 10.87
N GLN A 42 7.17 -2.90 11.54
CA GLN A 42 7.38 -3.08 12.98
C GLN A 42 6.65 -2.01 13.82
N HIS A 43 6.54 -0.78 13.30
CA HIS A 43 6.03 0.35 14.07
C HIS A 43 4.49 0.26 14.23
N PRO A 44 3.93 0.35 15.45
CA PRO A 44 2.48 0.27 15.68
C PRO A 44 1.66 1.28 14.88
N ALA A 45 2.13 2.53 14.79
CA ALA A 45 1.44 3.55 13.99
C ALA A 45 1.39 3.21 12.49
N ALA A 46 2.38 2.48 11.96
CA ALA A 46 2.33 2.02 10.58
C ALA A 46 1.25 0.94 10.38
N LYS A 47 1.04 0.07 11.37
CA LYS A 47 -0.07 -0.91 11.35
C LYS A 47 -1.42 -0.21 11.33
N SER A 48 -1.60 0.83 12.14
CA SER A 48 -2.83 1.63 12.12
C SER A 48 -3.09 2.28 10.77
N LEU A 49 -2.05 2.77 10.09
CA LEU A 49 -2.18 3.33 8.74
C LEU A 49 -2.60 2.27 7.72
N ILE A 50 -2.05 1.05 7.80
CA ILE A 50 -2.46 -0.06 6.92
C ILE A 50 -3.95 -0.39 7.11
N GLU A 51 -4.43 -0.41 8.36
CA GLU A 51 -5.86 -0.61 8.63
C GLU A 51 -6.73 0.51 8.05
N VAL A 52 -6.28 1.77 8.09
CA VAL A 52 -7.00 2.89 7.44
C VAL A 52 -7.09 2.69 5.93
N ALA A 53 -6.01 2.28 5.26
CA ALA A 53 -6.04 1.97 3.83
C ALA A 53 -7.01 0.83 3.52
N ARG A 54 -7.07 -0.19 4.38
CA ARG A 54 -7.98 -1.31 4.25
C ARG A 54 -9.44 -0.90 4.42
N THR A 55 -9.77 -0.09 5.43
CA THR A 55 -11.14 0.41 5.61
C THR A 55 -11.57 1.27 4.42
N GLN A 56 -10.67 2.09 3.87
CA GLN A 56 -10.95 2.88 2.68
C GLN A 56 -11.27 1.98 1.46
N ASP A 57 -10.56 0.87 1.30
CA ASP A 57 -10.83 -0.14 0.27
C ASP A 57 -12.19 -0.83 0.47
N GLU A 58 -12.52 -1.20 1.71
CA GLU A 58 -13.78 -1.89 2.05
C GLU A 58 -15.02 -0.97 1.88
N GLU A 59 -14.91 0.31 2.24
CA GLU A 59 -16.04 1.25 2.25
C GLU A 59 -16.24 1.97 0.90
N VAL A 60 -15.14 2.31 0.21
CA VAL A 60 -15.18 3.15 -1.00
C VAL A 60 -14.62 2.43 -2.23
N GLY A 61 -13.66 1.53 -2.04
CA GLY A 61 -12.99 0.81 -3.13
C GLY A 61 -12.00 1.65 -3.94
N ASP A 62 -11.72 2.89 -3.54
CA ASP A 62 -10.72 3.77 -4.16
C ASP A 62 -10.12 4.73 -3.13
N GLY A 63 -9.00 5.38 -3.47
CA GLY A 63 -8.33 6.36 -2.62
C GLY A 63 -7.41 5.75 -1.56
N THR A 64 -7.21 4.43 -1.59
CA THR A 64 -6.35 3.68 -0.65
C THR A 64 -4.91 4.20 -0.59
N THR A 65 -4.40 4.69 -1.71
CA THR A 65 -3.05 5.28 -1.78
C THR A 65 -3.05 6.73 -1.30
N SER A 66 -4.11 7.49 -1.62
CA SER A 66 -4.25 8.89 -1.22
C SER A 66 -4.37 9.03 0.30
N VAL A 67 -5.16 8.19 0.96
CA VAL A 67 -5.43 8.29 2.42
C VAL A 67 -4.17 8.09 3.29
N ILE A 68 -3.12 7.49 2.73
CA ILE A 68 -1.85 7.23 3.44
C ILE A 68 -0.80 8.30 3.16
N ILE A 69 -0.91 9.01 2.03
CA ILE A 69 0.04 10.05 1.62
C ILE A 69 -0.35 11.40 2.24
N LEU A 70 -1.64 11.63 2.48
CA LEU A 70 -2.19 12.79 3.16
C LEU A 70 -1.85 12.76 4.66
#